data_AF-A0A1G8SQ23-F1
#
_entry.id   AF-A0A1G8SQ23-F1
#
_cell.length_a   1.000
_cell.length_b   1.000
_cell.length_c   1.000
_cell.angle_alpha   90.00
_cell.angle_beta   90.00
_cell.angle_gamma   90.00
#
_symmetry.space_group_name_H-M   'P 1'
#
loop_
_entity.id
_entity.type
_entity.pdbx_description
1 polymer ?
#
loop_
_entity_poly.entity_id
_entity_poly.type
_entity_poly.pdbx_seq_one_letter_code
_entity_poly.pdbx_strand_id
1 'polypeptide(L)'
;MEFWNWLSGVLNGLGQILAAEKAPWWGIPVITASATLLGAFVSYTSTRASDNRKAKNEDRRRWDEEVRTHCVKYLKYMDSFKEKTNELKKFEGFGAATVKMVTDPKTGESIKEVDLAMRQKKKAQDKARKALDQMASIAPKALYQSCLALFVAVLNMSMADKVTPELEYKFKSSRSKVRAKLRSAMKVEPLPTKPRLRTRIKRWIKDPSSFVSDFQDRKANRAKIKELKKAKTKRA
;
A
#
# COMPACT_ATOMS: atom_id res chain seq x y z
N MET A 1 37.88 8.80 10.10
CA MET A 1 38.78 9.05 11.24
C MET A 1 39.53 10.38 11.12
N GLU A 2 39.69 10.94 9.92
CA GLU A 2 40.50 12.17 9.71
C GLU A 2 39.98 13.43 10.40
N PHE A 3 38.65 13.59 10.56
CA PHE A 3 38.07 14.75 11.24
C PHE A 3 38.53 14.89 12.69
N TRP A 4 38.65 13.78 13.43
CA TRP A 4 39.05 13.80 14.84
C TRP A 4 40.55 14.12 15.02
N ASN A 5 41.39 13.68 14.08
CA ASN A 5 42.81 14.00 14.07
C ASN A 5 43.06 15.47 13.70
N TRP A 6 42.27 16.03 12.77
CA TRP A 6 42.31 17.46 12.46
C TRP A 6 41.81 18.32 13.64
N LEU A 7 40.68 17.94 14.25
CA LEU A 7 40.09 18.67 15.38
C LEU A 7 41.03 18.70 16.60
N SER A 8 41.68 17.58 16.92
CA SER A 8 42.65 17.52 18.02
C SER A 8 43.88 18.38 17.76
N GLY A 9 44.37 18.44 16.51
CA GLY A 9 45.44 19.36 16.12
C GLY A 9 45.08 20.84 16.33
N VAL A 10 43.85 21.23 15.96
CA VAL A 10 43.33 22.60 16.17
C VAL A 10 43.21 22.93 17.66
N LEU A 11 42.68 22.00 18.46
CA LEU A 11 42.53 22.18 19.91
C LEU A 11 43.88 22.32 20.62
N ASN A 12 44.88 21.53 20.22
CA ASN A 12 46.23 21.62 20.77
C ASN A 12 46.92 22.94 20.40
N GLY A 13 46.71 23.46 19.19
CA GLY A 13 47.21 24.77 18.78
C GLY A 13 46.57 25.93 19.55
N LEU A 14 45.27 25.86 19.82
CA LEU A 14 44.55 26.85 20.64
C LEU A 14 45.07 26.90 22.09
N GLY A 15 45.44 25.75 22.66
CA GLY A 15 46.02 25.69 24.01
C GLY A 15 47.36 26.43 24.14
N GLN A 16 48.18 26.44 23.09
CA GLN A 16 49.45 27.17 23.07
C GLN A 16 49.27 28.69 22.95
N ILE A 17 48.25 29.16 22.22
CA ILE A 17 47.94 30.59 22.07
C ILE A 17 47.39 31.18 23.38
N LEU A 18 46.62 30.39 24.14
CA LEU A 18 46.09 30.78 25.44
C LEU A 18 47.18 30.84 26.55
N ALA A 19 48.31 30.15 26.35
CA ALA A 19 49.43 30.11 27.31
C ALA A 19 50.46 31.24 27.10
N ALA A 20 50.31 32.08 26.06
CA ALA A 20 51.19 33.21 25.84
C ALA A 20 50.80 34.39 26.75
N GLU A 21 51.60 34.66 27.79
CA GLU A 21 51.37 35.66 28.86
C GLU A 21 51.18 37.12 28.40
N LYS A 22 51.32 37.44 27.11
CA LYS A 22 51.15 38.78 26.53
C LYS A 22 50.35 38.78 25.22
N ALA A 23 49.17 38.16 25.22
CA ALA A 23 48.24 38.33 24.11
C ALA A 23 47.68 39.78 24.10
N PRO A 24 47.61 40.47 22.95
CA PRO A 24 47.03 41.80 22.87
C PRO A 24 45.54 41.80 23.24
N TRP A 25 45.02 42.90 23.79
CA TRP A 25 43.66 43.01 24.37
C TRP A 25 42.50 42.67 23.40
N TRP A 26 42.76 42.71 22.09
CA TRP A 26 41.81 42.32 21.05
C TRP A 26 41.80 40.81 20.71
N GLY A 27 42.76 40.03 21.23
CA GLY A 27 42.90 38.60 20.91
C GLY A 27 41.71 37.76 21.38
N ILE A 28 41.26 37.93 22.63
CA ILE A 28 40.15 37.17 23.20
C ILE A 28 38.83 37.43 22.43
N PRO A 29 38.42 38.69 22.14
CA PRO A 29 37.24 38.97 21.32
C PRO A 29 37.24 38.35 19.92
N VAL A 30 38.39 38.33 19.24
CA VAL A 30 38.48 37.74 17.89
C VAL A 30 38.31 36.23 17.95
N ILE A 31 38.92 35.57 18.94
CA ILE A 31 38.77 34.13 19.15
C ILE A 31 37.31 33.79 19.46
N THR A 32 36.66 34.52 20.38
CA THR A 32 35.27 34.26 20.73
C THR A 32 34.33 34.49 19.53
N ALA A 33 34.50 35.60 18.79
CA ALA A 33 33.70 35.87 17.60
C ALA A 33 33.85 34.78 16.52
N SER A 34 35.09 34.32 16.25
CA SER A 34 35.33 33.24 15.29
C SER A 34 34.73 31.91 15.74
N ALA A 35 34.84 31.58 17.04
CA ALA A 35 34.22 30.39 17.62
C ALA A 35 32.69 30.44 17.53
N THR A 36 32.08 31.62 17.75
CA THR A 36 30.63 31.82 17.57
C THR A 36 30.21 31.64 16.11
N LEU A 37 30.94 32.20 15.15
CA LEU A 37 30.65 32.02 13.71
C LEU A 37 30.78 30.56 13.29
N LEU A 38 31.82 29.86 13.76
CA LEU A 38 32.01 28.44 13.48
C LEU A 38 30.90 27.59 14.11
N GLY A 39 30.52 27.89 15.36
CA GLY A 39 29.38 27.26 16.02
C GLY A 39 28.07 27.48 15.28
N ALA A 40 27.82 28.71 14.82
CA ALA A 40 26.63 29.05 14.03
C ALA A 40 26.62 28.30 12.67
N PHE A 41 27.77 28.20 12.01
CA PHE A 41 27.90 27.48 10.74
C PHE A 41 27.67 25.98 10.91
N VAL A 42 28.22 25.35 11.95
CA VAL A 42 27.99 23.93 12.27
C VAL A 42 26.51 23.69 12.61
N SER A 43 25.89 24.59 13.39
CA SER A 43 24.46 24.51 13.71
C SER A 43 23.57 24.61 12.47
N TYR A 44 23.89 25.54 11.55
CA TYR A 44 23.17 25.71 10.29
C TYR A 44 23.26 24.47 9.39
N THR A 45 24.47 23.94 9.20
CA THR A 45 24.69 22.76 8.35
C THR A 45 24.04 21.50 8.94
N SER A 46 24.09 21.34 10.27
CA SER A 46 23.41 20.26 10.99
C SER A 46 21.89 20.32 10.81
N THR A 47 21.29 21.50 11.01
CA THR A 47 19.86 21.74 10.81
C THR A 47 19.47 21.45 9.36
N ARG A 48 20.22 21.98 8.38
CA ARG A 48 19.96 21.74 6.96
C ARG A 48 20.06 20.25 6.58
N ALA A 49 21.02 19.52 7.13
CA ALA A 49 21.14 18.08 6.90
C ALA A 49 19.97 17.30 7.51
N SER A 50 19.52 17.68 8.71
CA SER A 50 18.35 17.11 9.38
C SER A 50 17.07 17.34 8.57
N ASP A 51 16.84 18.59 8.15
CA ASP A 51 15.66 18.97 7.37
C ASP A 51 15.62 18.27 6.01
N ASN A 52 16.76 18.15 5.33
CA ASN A 52 16.85 17.40 4.07
C ASN A 52 16.52 15.91 4.25
N ARG A 53 16.95 15.28 5.35
CA ARG A 53 16.59 13.88 5.65
C ARG A 53 15.10 13.77 5.91
N LYS A 54 14.53 14.71 6.66
CA LYS A 54 13.10 14.76 6.96
C LYS A 54 12.26 14.97 5.71
N ALA A 55 12.61 15.92 4.84
CA ALA A 55 11.95 16.17 3.57
C ALA A 55 11.93 14.92 2.67
N LYS A 56 13.08 14.25 2.48
CA LYS A 56 13.15 13.00 1.71
C LYS A 56 12.27 11.89 2.29
N ASN A 57 12.18 11.80 3.62
CA ASN A 57 11.33 10.81 4.29
C ASN A 57 9.83 11.15 4.13
N GLU A 58 9.46 12.43 4.20
CA GLU A 58 8.09 12.88 3.98
C GLU A 58 7.65 12.69 2.52
N ASP A 59 8.50 13.04 1.55
CA ASP A 59 8.23 12.82 0.13
C ASP A 59 8.02 11.34 -0.18
N ARG A 60 8.86 10.47 0.39
CA ARG A 60 8.68 9.01 0.27
C ARG A 60 7.33 8.56 0.86
N ARG A 61 6.97 9.07 2.04
CA ARG A 61 5.69 8.73 2.69
C ARG A 61 4.49 9.23 1.88
N ARG A 62 4.57 10.44 1.29
CA ARG A 62 3.54 10.99 0.40
C ARG A 62 3.37 10.10 -0.83
N TRP A 63 4.48 9.75 -1.48
CA TRP A 63 4.47 8.84 -2.63
C TRP A 63 3.84 7.48 -2.30
N ASP A 64 4.25 6.86 -1.19
CA ASP A 64 3.69 5.57 -0.75
C ASP A 64 2.19 5.67 -0.47
N GLU A 65 1.74 6.79 0.11
CA GLU A 65 0.32 7.06 0.39
C GLU A 65 -0.50 7.29 -0.89
N GLU A 66 0.05 7.98 -1.88
CA GLU A 66 -0.56 8.18 -3.20
C GLU A 66 -0.73 6.84 -3.91
N VAL A 67 0.34 6.05 -4.03
CA VAL A 67 0.30 4.70 -4.64
C VAL A 67 -0.76 3.84 -3.96
N ARG A 68 -0.81 3.85 -2.62
CA ARG A 68 -1.79 3.10 -1.84
C ARG A 68 -3.22 3.58 -2.12
N THR A 69 -3.46 4.88 -2.09
CA THR A 69 -4.78 5.48 -2.28
C THR A 69 -5.31 5.23 -3.69
N HIS A 70 -4.49 5.43 -4.72
CA HIS A 70 -4.86 5.15 -6.11
C HIS A 70 -5.08 3.66 -6.35
N CYS A 71 -4.25 2.77 -5.78
CA CYS A 71 -4.44 1.34 -5.91
C CYS A 71 -5.73 0.86 -5.22
N VAL A 72 -6.09 1.41 -4.05
CA VAL A 72 -7.33 1.07 -3.36
C VAL A 72 -8.55 1.58 -4.13
N LYS A 73 -8.49 2.81 -4.67
CA LYS A 73 -9.55 3.34 -5.57
C LYS A 73 -9.72 2.46 -6.81
N TYR A 74 -8.62 2.09 -7.46
CA TYR A 74 -8.62 1.18 -8.60
C TYR A 74 -9.29 -0.16 -8.28
N LEU A 75 -8.92 -0.79 -7.16
CA LEU A 75 -9.54 -2.05 -6.73
C LEU A 75 -11.05 -1.93 -6.50
N LYS A 76 -11.51 -0.82 -5.92
CA LYS A 76 -12.95 -0.55 -5.76
C LYS A 76 -13.65 -0.41 -7.10
N TYR A 77 -13.05 0.30 -8.07
CA TYR A 77 -13.63 0.44 -9.41
C TYR A 77 -13.68 -0.90 -10.14
N MET A 78 -12.66 -1.74 -10.01
CA MET A 78 -12.65 -3.09 -10.56
C MET A 78 -13.74 -3.98 -9.97
N ASP A 79 -13.96 -3.92 -8.65
CA ASP A 79 -15.05 -4.64 -8.00
C ASP A 79 -16.42 -4.15 -8.53
N SER A 80 -16.62 -2.83 -8.63
CA SER A 80 -17.86 -2.27 -9.18
C SER A 80 -18.07 -2.62 -10.66
N PHE A 81 -17.01 -2.66 -11.47
CA PHE A 81 -17.08 -3.06 -12.87
C PHE A 81 -17.50 -4.52 -13.01
N LYS A 82 -16.96 -5.41 -12.15
CA LYS A 82 -17.39 -6.82 -12.08
C LYS A 82 -18.86 -6.94 -11.68
N GLU A 83 -19.30 -6.21 -10.66
CA GLU A 83 -20.69 -6.23 -10.19
C GLU A 83 -21.66 -5.79 -11.28
N LYS A 84 -21.39 -4.66 -11.96
CA LYS A 84 -22.20 -4.18 -13.08
C LYS A 84 -22.19 -5.11 -14.29
N THR A 85 -21.08 -5.81 -14.52
CA THR A 85 -21.01 -6.86 -15.54
C THR A 85 -21.91 -8.04 -15.18
N ASN A 86 -21.91 -8.47 -13.92
CA ASN A 86 -22.77 -9.55 -13.45
C ASN A 86 -24.25 -9.17 -13.44
N GLU A 87 -24.58 -7.91 -13.11
CA GLU A 87 -25.94 -7.38 -13.22
C GLU A 87 -26.43 -7.41 -14.67
N LEU A 88 -25.63 -6.94 -15.63
CA LEU A 88 -26.01 -6.95 -17.04
C LEU A 88 -26.29 -8.38 -17.55
N LYS A 89 -25.51 -9.36 -17.11
CA LYS A 89 -25.72 -10.77 -17.49
C LYS A 89 -27.02 -11.38 -16.98
N LYS A 90 -27.59 -10.85 -15.89
CA LYS A 90 -28.93 -11.28 -15.44
C LYS A 90 -29.99 -10.93 -16.49
N PHE A 91 -29.77 -9.84 -17.23
CA PHE A 91 -30.61 -9.42 -18.36
C PHE A 91 -30.23 -10.11 -19.68
N GLU A 92 -29.00 -10.60 -19.86
CA GLU A 92 -28.64 -11.35 -21.08
C GLU A 92 -29.24 -12.78 -21.10
N GLY A 93 -29.62 -13.34 -19.94
CA GLY A 93 -30.52 -14.50 -19.89
C GLY A 93 -31.89 -14.24 -20.53
N PHE A 94 -32.26 -12.97 -20.66
CA PHE A 94 -33.41 -12.49 -21.44
C PHE A 94 -33.06 -12.21 -22.91
N GLY A 95 -31.79 -12.28 -23.33
CA GLY A 95 -31.34 -12.01 -24.71
C GLY A 95 -31.92 -12.97 -25.74
N ALA A 96 -32.08 -14.25 -25.41
CA ALA A 96 -32.84 -15.20 -26.24
C ALA A 96 -34.34 -14.86 -26.32
N ALA A 97 -34.86 -14.08 -25.36
CA ALA A 97 -36.20 -13.52 -25.37
C ALA A 97 -36.24 -12.10 -26.00
N THR A 98 -35.13 -11.37 -26.11
CA THR A 98 -35.12 -10.01 -26.73
C THR A 98 -35.47 -10.02 -28.21
N VAL A 99 -35.22 -11.11 -28.94
CA VAL A 99 -35.71 -11.28 -30.33
C VAL A 99 -37.21 -11.59 -30.36
N LYS A 100 -37.80 -12.11 -29.27
CA LYS A 100 -39.25 -12.36 -29.11
C LYS A 100 -40.00 -11.21 -28.42
N MET A 101 -39.31 -10.15 -28.00
CA MET A 101 -39.85 -9.10 -27.11
C MET A 101 -40.00 -7.71 -27.74
N VAL A 102 -39.76 -7.60 -29.05
CA VAL A 102 -40.01 -6.37 -29.82
C VAL A 102 -41.51 -6.13 -30.05
N THR A 103 -42.39 -7.06 -29.67
CA THR A 103 -43.83 -7.02 -29.99
C THR A 103 -44.78 -6.59 -28.87
N ASP A 104 -44.33 -6.38 -27.62
CA ASP A 104 -45.22 -6.01 -26.50
C ASP A 104 -44.95 -4.61 -25.90
N PRO A 105 -45.97 -3.78 -25.59
CA PRO A 105 -45.80 -2.43 -25.04
C PRO A 105 -45.43 -2.38 -23.55
N LYS A 106 -45.64 -3.46 -22.77
CA LYS A 106 -45.12 -3.59 -21.38
C LYS A 106 -43.59 -3.72 -21.31
N THR A 107 -42.94 -3.92 -22.47
CA THR A 107 -41.52 -4.22 -22.61
C THR A 107 -40.64 -2.97 -22.71
N GLY A 108 -41.23 -1.80 -22.96
CA GLY A 108 -40.51 -0.52 -23.06
C GLY A 108 -39.80 -0.10 -21.77
N GLU A 109 -40.31 -0.50 -20.59
CA GLU A 109 -39.62 -0.29 -19.31
C GLU A 109 -38.39 -1.19 -19.17
N SER A 110 -38.47 -2.46 -19.57
CA SER A 110 -37.35 -3.40 -19.53
C SER A 110 -36.20 -2.99 -20.46
N ILE A 111 -36.49 -2.38 -21.61
CA ILE A 111 -35.47 -1.87 -22.54
C ILE A 111 -34.71 -0.68 -21.91
N LYS A 112 -35.42 0.23 -21.23
CA LYS A 112 -34.79 1.36 -20.51
C LYS A 112 -33.91 0.88 -19.36
N GLU A 113 -34.29 -0.18 -18.66
CA GLU A 113 -33.49 -0.78 -17.60
C GLU A 113 -32.19 -1.42 -18.12
N VAL A 114 -32.27 -2.15 -19.22
CA VAL A 114 -31.09 -2.74 -19.88
C VAL A 114 -30.14 -1.64 -20.40
N ASP A 115 -30.68 -0.60 -21.02
CA ASP A 115 -29.89 0.57 -21.47
C ASP A 115 -29.21 1.28 -20.29
N LEU A 116 -29.92 1.44 -19.17
CA LEU A 116 -29.36 2.02 -17.96
C LEU A 116 -28.23 1.15 -17.41
N ALA A 117 -28.40 -0.17 -17.37
CA ALA A 117 -27.38 -1.13 -16.93
C ALA A 117 -26.13 -1.09 -17.85
N MET A 118 -26.31 -1.03 -19.17
CA MET A 118 -25.22 -0.85 -20.14
C MET A 118 -24.46 0.45 -19.92
N ARG A 119 -25.17 1.58 -19.73
CA ARG A 119 -24.56 2.88 -19.41
C ARG A 119 -23.78 2.81 -18.09
N GLN A 120 -24.32 2.14 -17.07
CA GLN A 120 -23.64 1.97 -15.79
C GLN A 120 -22.38 1.10 -15.91
N LYS A 121 -22.42 0.00 -16.68
CA LYS A 121 -21.24 -0.82 -17.00
C LYS A 121 -20.16 -0.01 -17.69
N LYS A 122 -20.50 0.74 -18.74
CA LYS A 122 -19.57 1.61 -19.48
C LYS A 122 -18.93 2.66 -18.56
N LYS A 123 -19.74 3.34 -17.75
CA LYS A 123 -19.24 4.31 -16.74
C LYS A 123 -18.28 3.66 -15.74
N ALA A 124 -18.56 2.44 -15.28
CA ALA A 124 -17.67 1.71 -14.37
C ALA A 124 -16.35 1.31 -15.05
N GLN A 125 -16.42 0.85 -16.30
CA GLN A 125 -15.24 0.54 -17.12
C GLN A 125 -14.36 1.77 -17.35
N ASP A 126 -14.94 2.91 -17.70
CA ASP A 126 -14.21 4.16 -17.92
C ASP A 126 -13.52 4.65 -16.64
N LYS A 127 -14.19 4.53 -15.48
CA LYS A 127 -13.59 4.84 -14.17
C LYS A 127 -12.41 3.91 -13.87
N ALA A 128 -12.56 2.61 -14.13
CA ALA A 128 -11.49 1.63 -13.94
C ALA A 128 -10.29 1.91 -14.86
N ARG A 129 -10.54 2.26 -16.13
CA ARG A 129 -9.51 2.63 -17.11
C ARG A 129 -8.77 3.89 -16.70
N LYS A 130 -9.48 4.97 -16.36
CA LYS A 130 -8.87 6.22 -15.86
C LYS A 130 -8.01 5.98 -14.61
N ALA A 131 -8.47 5.13 -13.70
CA ALA A 131 -7.69 4.76 -12.52
C ALA A 131 -6.46 3.91 -12.86
N LEU A 132 -6.53 3.05 -13.89
CA LEU A 132 -5.38 2.31 -14.41
C LEU A 132 -4.35 3.25 -15.03
N ASP A 133 -4.79 4.27 -15.78
CA ASP A 133 -3.91 5.27 -16.39
C ASP A 133 -3.21 6.11 -15.31
N GLN A 134 -3.91 6.50 -14.25
CA GLN A 134 -3.29 7.14 -13.07
C GLN A 134 -2.27 6.23 -12.38
N MET A 135 -2.53 4.93 -12.33
CA MET A 135 -1.57 3.97 -11.79
C MET A 135 -0.35 3.80 -12.71
N ALA A 136 -0.46 4.06 -14.02
CA ALA A 136 0.66 3.96 -14.94
C ALA A 136 1.75 5.02 -14.67
N SER A 137 1.35 6.21 -14.22
CA SER A 137 2.30 7.30 -13.92
C SER A 137 2.92 7.21 -12.53
N ILE A 138 2.20 6.69 -11.54
CA ILE A 138 2.63 6.71 -10.13
C ILE A 138 3.15 5.34 -9.66
N ALA A 139 2.64 4.22 -10.18
CA ALA A 139 2.97 2.91 -9.61
C ALA A 139 4.28 2.31 -10.15
N PRO A 140 5.02 1.53 -9.34
CA PRO A 140 6.10 0.70 -9.84
C PRO A 140 5.63 -0.27 -10.93
N LYS A 141 6.45 -0.51 -11.95
CA LYS A 141 6.15 -1.36 -13.12
C LYS A 141 5.52 -2.72 -12.75
N ALA A 142 6.04 -3.39 -11.72
CA ALA A 142 5.53 -4.69 -11.27
C ALA A 142 4.10 -4.63 -10.69
N LEU A 143 3.76 -3.52 -10.01
CA LEU A 143 2.40 -3.29 -9.49
C LEU A 143 1.45 -2.98 -10.65
N TYR A 144 1.86 -2.10 -11.57
CA TYR A 144 1.09 -1.75 -12.76
C TYR A 144 0.73 -2.97 -13.62
N GLN A 145 1.70 -3.85 -13.92
CA GLN A 145 1.45 -5.09 -14.66
C GLN A 145 0.41 -5.99 -13.98
N SER A 146 0.43 -6.04 -12.65
CA SER A 146 -0.57 -6.82 -11.88
C SER A 146 -1.96 -6.18 -11.96
N CYS A 147 -2.03 -4.85 -11.94
CA CYS A 147 -3.28 -4.12 -12.15
C CYS A 147 -3.84 -4.37 -13.55
N LEU A 148 -3.00 -4.32 -14.58
CA LEU A 148 -3.39 -4.61 -15.96
C LEU A 148 -3.91 -6.05 -16.10
N ALA A 149 -3.23 -7.03 -15.50
CA ALA A 149 -3.70 -8.42 -15.49
C ALA A 149 -5.09 -8.57 -14.83
N LEU A 150 -5.37 -7.83 -13.76
CA LEU A 150 -6.69 -7.78 -13.14
C LEU A 150 -7.74 -7.15 -14.06
N PHE A 151 -7.38 -6.08 -14.78
CA PHE A 151 -8.26 -5.44 -15.75
C PHE A 151 -8.66 -6.41 -16.87
N VAL A 152 -7.67 -7.07 -17.47
CA VAL A 152 -7.87 -8.10 -18.51
C VAL A 152 -8.74 -9.24 -18.00
N ALA A 153 -8.55 -9.68 -16.75
CA ALA A 153 -9.39 -10.73 -16.16
C ALA A 153 -10.87 -10.32 -16.10
N VAL A 154 -11.18 -9.07 -15.76
CA VAL A 154 -12.58 -8.60 -15.74
C VAL A 154 -13.12 -8.36 -17.15
N LEU A 155 -12.30 -7.89 -18.10
CA LEU A 155 -12.70 -7.83 -19.50
C LEU A 155 -13.07 -9.21 -20.05
N ASN A 156 -12.25 -10.23 -19.78
CA ASN A 156 -12.57 -11.61 -20.17
C ASN A 156 -13.87 -12.10 -19.50
N MET A 157 -14.13 -11.71 -18.25
CA MET A 157 -15.43 -11.97 -17.61
C MET A 157 -16.59 -11.23 -18.28
N SER A 158 -16.37 -10.03 -18.79
CA SER A 158 -17.37 -9.23 -19.51
C SER A 158 -17.70 -9.80 -20.88
N MET A 159 -16.73 -10.39 -21.58
CA MET A 159 -16.91 -10.92 -22.93
C MET A 159 -17.43 -12.36 -22.95
N ALA A 160 -17.27 -13.12 -21.86
CA ALA A 160 -17.74 -14.50 -21.80
C ALA A 160 -19.26 -14.60 -21.60
N ASP A 161 -19.94 -15.50 -22.31
CA ASP A 161 -21.40 -15.70 -22.18
C ASP A 161 -21.83 -16.09 -20.77
N LYS A 162 -21.04 -16.96 -20.10
CA LYS A 162 -21.29 -17.40 -18.72
C LYS A 162 -20.06 -17.17 -17.86
N VAL A 163 -20.28 -16.78 -16.60
CA VAL A 163 -19.21 -16.65 -15.62
C VAL A 163 -18.82 -18.04 -15.14
N THR A 164 -17.75 -18.60 -15.71
CA THR A 164 -17.20 -19.88 -15.25
C THR A 164 -16.46 -19.72 -13.92
N PRO A 165 -16.43 -20.76 -13.07
CA PRO A 165 -15.68 -20.73 -11.81
C PRO A 165 -14.18 -20.47 -12.03
N GLU A 166 -13.64 -20.86 -13.19
CA GLU A 166 -12.26 -20.58 -13.58
C GLU A 166 -11.97 -19.09 -13.77
N LEU A 167 -12.88 -18.37 -14.44
CA LEU A 167 -12.77 -16.92 -14.61
C LEU A 167 -12.84 -16.19 -13.27
N GLU A 168 -13.74 -16.64 -12.39
CA GLU A 168 -13.84 -16.08 -11.05
C GLU A 168 -12.57 -16.36 -10.22
N TYR A 169 -11.98 -17.55 -10.36
CA TYR A 169 -10.69 -17.87 -9.76
C TYR A 169 -9.57 -16.98 -10.31
N LYS A 170 -9.50 -16.76 -11.64
CA LYS A 170 -8.53 -15.86 -12.27
C LYS A 170 -8.66 -14.42 -11.76
N PHE A 171 -9.89 -13.93 -11.57
CA PHE A 171 -10.14 -12.63 -10.95
C PHE A 171 -9.64 -12.58 -9.50
N LYS A 172 -10.05 -13.53 -8.65
CA LYS A 172 -9.63 -13.60 -7.23
C LYS A 172 -8.12 -13.72 -7.10
N SER A 173 -7.49 -14.55 -7.93
CA SER A 173 -6.05 -14.74 -7.99
C SER A 173 -5.34 -13.44 -8.39
N SER A 174 -5.76 -12.80 -9.48
CA SER A 174 -5.17 -11.53 -9.95
C SER A 174 -5.34 -10.40 -8.91
N ARG A 175 -6.51 -10.31 -8.28
CA ARG A 175 -6.76 -9.35 -7.18
C ARG A 175 -5.84 -9.59 -5.99
N SER A 176 -5.59 -10.85 -5.64
CA SER A 176 -4.64 -11.20 -4.58
C SER A 176 -3.19 -10.86 -4.95
N LYS A 177 -2.80 -11.04 -6.22
CA LYS A 177 -1.48 -10.64 -6.73
C LYS A 177 -1.27 -9.13 -6.65
N VAL A 178 -2.27 -8.33 -7.03
CA VAL A 178 -2.22 -6.85 -6.88
C VAL A 178 -1.99 -6.48 -5.42
N ARG A 179 -2.76 -7.05 -4.48
CA ARG A 179 -2.59 -6.78 -3.05
C ARG A 179 -1.22 -7.20 -2.53
N ALA A 180 -0.71 -8.34 -2.96
CA ALA A 180 0.62 -8.82 -2.58
C ALA A 180 1.71 -7.88 -3.10
N LYS A 181 1.62 -7.45 -4.37
CA LYS A 181 2.57 -6.52 -4.97
C LYS A 181 2.51 -5.12 -4.34
N LEU A 182 1.31 -4.64 -4.00
CA LEU A 182 1.15 -3.39 -3.28
C LEU A 182 1.83 -3.45 -1.91
N ARG A 183 1.64 -4.55 -1.16
CA ARG A 183 2.34 -4.73 0.13
C ARG A 183 3.85 -4.78 -0.02
N SER A 184 4.36 -5.52 -1.01
CA SER A 184 5.81 -5.56 -1.26
C SER A 184 6.37 -4.20 -1.65
N ALA A 185 5.62 -3.40 -2.42
CA ALA A 185 6.03 -2.05 -2.81
C ALA A 185 6.09 -1.12 -1.59
N MET A 186 5.11 -1.22 -0.68
CA MET A 186 5.07 -0.45 0.57
C MET A 186 6.00 -1.00 1.67
N LYS A 187 6.79 -2.04 1.38
CA LYS A 187 7.63 -2.76 2.37
C LYS A 187 6.86 -3.21 3.61
N VAL A 188 5.55 -3.47 3.48
CA VAL A 188 4.73 -4.00 4.57
C VAL A 188 4.96 -5.49 4.62
N GLU A 189 5.43 -5.99 5.76
CA GLU A 189 5.64 -7.42 5.97
C GLU A 189 4.39 -8.23 5.56
N PRO A 190 4.58 -9.35 4.86
CA PRO A 190 3.45 -10.18 4.48
C PRO A 190 2.73 -10.64 5.75
N LEU A 191 1.43 -10.36 5.84
CA LEU A 191 0.60 -10.94 6.90
C LEU A 191 0.89 -12.45 6.97
N PRO A 192 1.19 -13.01 8.15
CA PRO A 192 1.47 -14.43 8.27
C PRO A 192 0.29 -15.16 7.67
N THR A 193 0.50 -15.83 6.55
CA THR A 193 -0.53 -16.62 5.91
C THR A 193 -0.88 -17.70 6.92
N LYS A 194 -2.04 -17.58 7.59
CA LYS A 194 -2.56 -18.65 8.44
C LYS A 194 -2.43 -19.93 7.61
N PRO A 195 -1.76 -20.98 8.10
CA PRO A 195 -1.60 -22.18 7.32
C PRO A 195 -3.00 -22.60 6.88
N ARG A 196 -3.20 -22.76 5.56
CA ARG A 196 -4.49 -23.18 5.00
C ARG A 196 -4.94 -24.39 5.80
N LEU A 197 -6.25 -24.50 6.09
CA LEU A 197 -6.80 -25.63 6.83
C LEU A 197 -6.26 -26.96 6.29
N ARG A 198 -6.10 -27.07 4.95
CA ARG A 198 -5.44 -28.17 4.25
C ARG A 198 -4.00 -28.47 4.70
N THR A 199 -3.14 -27.47 4.87
CA THR A 199 -1.76 -27.68 5.38
C THR A 199 -1.74 -28.06 6.85
N ARG A 200 -2.71 -27.57 7.65
CA ARG A 200 -2.86 -28.02 9.05
C ARG A 200 -3.35 -29.45 9.11
N ILE A 201 -4.39 -29.79 8.36
CA ILE A 201 -4.92 -31.15 8.26
C ILE A 201 -3.83 -32.11 7.75
N LYS A 202 -3.06 -31.76 6.71
CA LYS A 202 -1.92 -32.57 6.27
C LYS A 202 -0.86 -32.76 7.36
N ARG A 203 -0.60 -31.71 8.17
CA ARG A 203 0.33 -31.80 9.30
C ARG A 203 -0.22 -32.68 10.42
N TRP A 204 -1.50 -32.56 10.75
CA TRP A 204 -2.19 -33.39 11.74
C TRP A 204 -2.29 -34.86 11.32
N ILE A 205 -2.47 -35.12 10.02
CA ILE A 205 -2.43 -36.48 9.46
C ILE A 205 -1.02 -37.07 9.55
N LYS A 206 0.02 -36.26 9.28
CA LYS A 206 1.42 -36.70 9.32
C LYS A 206 1.96 -36.85 10.74
N ASP A 207 1.49 -36.00 11.65
CA ASP A 207 1.88 -35.99 13.06
C ASP A 207 0.68 -35.59 13.93
N PRO A 208 -0.04 -36.58 14.50
CA PRO A 208 -1.20 -36.34 15.35
C PRO A 208 -0.88 -35.54 16.62
N SER A 209 0.37 -35.60 17.11
CA SER A 209 0.78 -34.86 18.31
C SER A 209 0.81 -33.34 18.06
N SER A 210 1.05 -32.93 16.82
CA SER A 210 1.01 -31.53 16.38
C SER A 210 -0.40 -30.91 16.44
N PHE A 211 -1.44 -31.73 16.54
CA PHE A 211 -2.81 -31.25 16.76
C PHE A 211 -2.99 -30.69 18.17
N VAL A 212 -2.47 -31.41 19.18
CA VAL A 212 -2.62 -31.04 20.59
C VAL A 212 -1.87 -29.75 20.89
N SER A 213 -0.65 -29.60 20.37
CA SER A 213 0.14 -28.35 20.52
C SER A 213 -0.52 -27.16 19.82
N ASP A 214 -1.02 -27.32 18.58
CA ASP A 214 -1.73 -26.25 17.85
C ASP A 214 -3.05 -25.86 18.56
N PHE A 215 -3.67 -26.76 19.32
CA PHE A 215 -4.83 -26.46 20.17
C PHE A 215 -4.46 -25.72 21.46
N GLN A 216 -3.40 -26.14 22.15
CA GLN A 216 -2.92 -25.47 23.36
C GLN A 216 -2.44 -24.04 23.05
N ASP A 217 -1.71 -23.84 21.95
CA ASP A 217 -1.28 -22.52 21.49
C ASP A 217 -2.45 -21.57 21.19
N ARG A 218 -3.57 -22.10 20.67
CA ARG A 218 -4.79 -21.31 20.46
C ARG A 218 -5.48 -20.96 21.76
N LYS A 219 -5.49 -21.86 22.74
CA LYS A 219 -6.05 -21.56 24.07
C LYS A 219 -5.24 -20.44 24.74
N ALA A 220 -3.92 -20.52 24.68
CA ALA A 220 -3.01 -19.49 25.19
C ALA A 220 -3.16 -18.14 24.45
N ASN A 221 -3.21 -18.14 23.12
CA ASN A 221 -3.42 -16.91 22.35
C ASN A 221 -4.79 -16.28 22.58
N ARG A 222 -5.86 -17.07 22.76
CA ARG A 222 -7.18 -16.55 23.11
C ARG A 222 -7.19 -15.90 24.50
N ALA A 223 -6.47 -16.46 25.46
CA ALA A 223 -6.30 -15.86 26.79
C ALA A 223 -5.56 -14.51 26.68
N LYS A 224 -4.42 -14.45 25.96
CA LYS A 224 -3.68 -13.20 25.73
C LYS A 224 -4.53 -12.13 25.04
N ILE A 225 -5.33 -12.50 24.04
CA ILE A 225 -6.22 -11.54 23.35
C ILE A 225 -7.32 -11.03 24.29
N LYS A 226 -7.87 -11.87 25.18
CA LYS A 226 -8.85 -11.44 26.19
C LYS A 226 -8.22 -10.45 27.16
N GLU A 227 -7.00 -10.69 27.63
CA GLU A 227 -6.27 -9.78 28.51
C GLU A 227 -5.94 -8.44 27.83
N LEU A 228 -5.48 -8.46 26.58
CA LEU A 228 -5.24 -7.24 25.80
C LEU A 228 -6.52 -6.43 25.56
N LYS A 229 -7.67 -7.10 25.39
CA LYS A 229 -8.97 -6.42 25.29
C LYS A 229 -9.39 -5.78 26.61
N LYS A 230 -9.29 -6.50 27.74
CA LYS A 230 -9.55 -5.95 29.08
C LYS A 230 -8.65 -4.75 29.39
N ALA A 231 -7.37 -4.83 29.05
CA ALA A 231 -6.40 -3.74 29.27
C ALA A 231 -6.71 -2.50 28.42
N LYS A 232 -7.25 -2.67 27.21
CA LYS A 232 -7.71 -1.55 26.38
C LYS A 232 -9.00 -0.92 26.89
N THR A 233 -9.93 -1.71 27.43
CA THR A 233 -11.19 -1.19 27.99
C THR A 233 -10.99 -0.45 29.31
N LYS A 234 -9.92 -0.72 30.08
CA LYS A 234 -9.57 0.03 31.29
C LYS A 234 -8.81 1.35 31.05
N ARG A 235 -8.36 1.61 29.81
CA ARG A 235 -7.60 2.81 29.42
C ARG A 235 -8.43 3.82 28.62
N ALA A 236 -9.71 3.51 28.39
CA ALA A 236 -10.71 4.41 27.81
C ALA A 236 -11.69 4.80 28.91
#